data_AF-A0A256YU47-F1
#
_entry.id   AF-A0A256YU47-F1
#
_cell.length_a   1.000
_cell.length_b   1.000
_cell.length_c   1.000
_cell.angle_alpha   90.00
_cell.angle_beta   90.00
_cell.angle_gamma   90.00
#
_symmetry.space_group_name_H-M   'P 1'
#
loop_
_entity.id
_entity.type
_entity.pdbx_description
1 polymer ?
#
loop_
_entity_poly.entity_id
_entity_poly.type
_entity_poly.pdbx_seq_one_letter_code
_entity_poly.pdbx_strand_id
1 'polypeptide(L)'
;MSWIKRLPLEEYLLPGNPSCSGCGAALALRIALKTLGPNVVLIVPAGCAVVIQGSLPKTSFNVPTLNVPFASAASVAQGVAAALKVKGVKD
;
A
#
# COMPACT_ATOMS: atom_id res chain seq x y z
N MET A 1 -17.71 -19.16 1.07
CA MET A 1 -16.29 -18.73 1.08
C MET A 1 -15.59 -19.08 -0.26
N SER A 2 -16.07 -18.60 -1.42
CA SER A 2 -15.57 -18.99 -2.76
C SER A 2 -14.55 -18.00 -3.38
N TRP A 3 -14.57 -16.74 -2.94
CA TRP A 3 -13.77 -15.66 -3.52
C TRP A 3 -12.27 -15.75 -3.22
N ILE A 4 -11.89 -16.43 -2.13
CA ILE A 4 -10.48 -16.59 -1.74
C ILE A 4 -9.67 -17.35 -2.82
N LYS A 5 -10.31 -18.29 -3.53
CA LYS A 5 -9.70 -19.07 -4.61
C LYS A 5 -9.47 -18.24 -5.88
N ARG A 6 -10.07 -17.05 -5.97
CA ARG A 6 -9.96 -16.13 -7.11
C ARG A 6 -8.94 -15.02 -6.90
N LEU A 7 -8.29 -14.95 -5.74
CA LEU A 7 -7.24 -13.96 -5.50
C LEU A 7 -6.01 -14.26 -6.39
N PRO A 8 -5.40 -13.22 -6.99
CA PRO A 8 -4.20 -13.41 -7.80
C PRO A 8 -3.03 -13.91 -6.94
N LEU A 9 -2.15 -14.69 -7.58
CA LEU A 9 -0.95 -15.22 -6.94
C LEU A 9 0.10 -14.13 -6.70
N GLU A 10 0.12 -13.09 -7.53
CA GLU A 10 1.07 -11.98 -7.43
C GLU A 10 0.95 -11.22 -6.11
N GLU A 11 2.09 -10.82 -5.54
CA GLU A 11 2.19 -10.16 -4.24
C GLU A 11 2.77 -8.76 -4.41
N TYR A 12 2.08 -7.77 -3.85
CA TYR A 12 2.59 -6.40 -3.77
C TYR A 12 3.03 -6.01 -2.34
N LEU A 13 2.72 -6.86 -1.35
CA LEU A 13 3.32 -6.82 -0.03
C LEU A 13 4.31 -7.99 0.08
N LEU A 14 5.59 -7.69 -0.08
CA LEU A 14 6.65 -8.68 -0.06
C LEU A 14 6.87 -9.23 1.37
N PRO A 15 7.31 -10.50 1.49
CA PRO A 15 7.72 -11.04 2.78
C PRO A 15 8.94 -10.29 3.34
N GLY A 16 9.10 -10.32 4.66
CA GLY A 16 10.22 -9.66 5.35
C GLY A 16 9.91 -8.28 5.91
N ASN A 17 8.64 -7.98 6.18
CA ASN A 17 8.25 -6.80 6.96
C ASN A 17 8.26 -7.07 8.47
N PRO A 18 8.52 -6.05 9.32
CA PRO A 18 8.57 -6.19 10.78
C PRO A 18 7.17 -6.10 11.42
N SER A 19 6.14 -6.64 10.76
CA SER A 19 4.80 -6.70 11.33
C SER A 19 4.73 -7.73 12.47
N CYS A 20 3.82 -7.52 13.41
CA CYS A 20 3.57 -8.48 14.48
C CYS A 20 3.06 -9.81 13.90
N SER A 21 3.34 -10.93 14.59
CA SER A 21 2.75 -12.22 14.24
C SER A 21 1.22 -12.13 14.25
N GLY A 22 0.60 -12.51 13.14
CA GLY A 22 -0.86 -12.42 12.97
C GLY A 22 -1.40 -10.99 12.80
N CYS A 23 -0.58 -10.03 12.37
CA CYS A 23 -1.04 -8.65 12.14
C CYS A 23 -2.19 -8.59 11.13
N GLY A 24 -3.40 -8.25 11.62
CA GLY A 24 -4.59 -8.10 10.78
C GLY A 24 -4.46 -6.98 9.74
N ALA A 25 -3.77 -5.89 10.06
CA ALA A 25 -3.56 -4.77 9.14
C ALA A 25 -2.66 -5.15 7.96
N ALA A 26 -1.58 -5.90 8.21
CA ALA A 26 -0.70 -6.38 7.15
C ALA A 26 -1.43 -7.38 6.24
N LEU A 27 -2.25 -8.26 6.82
CA LEU A 27 -3.06 -9.20 6.04
C LEU A 27 -4.12 -8.49 5.18
N ALA A 28 -4.82 -7.51 5.76
CA ALA A 28 -5.80 -6.70 5.04
C ALA A 28 -5.14 -5.91 3.89
N LEU A 29 -3.98 -5.30 4.14
CA LEU A 29 -3.23 -4.56 3.11
C LEU A 29 -2.78 -5.50 1.98
N ARG A 30 -2.30 -6.70 2.31
CA ARG A 30 -1.93 -7.71 1.31
C ARG A 30 -3.11 -8.07 0.42
N ILE A 31 -4.27 -8.35 1.00
CA ILE A 31 -5.48 -8.71 0.24
C ILE A 31 -5.94 -7.53 -0.62
N ALA A 32 -5.95 -6.32 -0.05
CA ALA A 32 -6.32 -5.10 -0.77
C ALA A 32 -5.41 -4.88 -1.98
N LEU A 33 -4.09 -4.90 -1.80
CA LEU A 33 -3.15 -4.71 -2.90
C LEU A 33 -3.28 -5.78 -3.97
N LYS A 34 -3.51 -7.04 -3.60
CA LYS A 34 -3.83 -8.10 -4.56
C LYS A 34 -5.06 -7.79 -5.41
N THR A 35 -6.09 -7.19 -4.80
CA THR A 35 -7.32 -6.83 -5.53
C THR A 35 -7.18 -5.60 -6.41
N LEU A 36 -6.37 -4.62 -6.00
CA LEU A 36 -6.17 -3.39 -6.78
C LEU A 36 -5.12 -3.55 -7.91
N GLY A 37 -4.15 -4.44 -7.74
CA GLY A 37 -3.11 -4.68 -8.75
C GLY A 37 -1.94 -3.69 -8.67
N PRO A 38 -1.14 -3.58 -9.75
CA PRO A 38 0.10 -2.80 -9.76
C PRO A 38 -0.11 -1.29 -9.95
N ASN A 39 -1.27 -0.87 -10.46
CA ASN A 39 -1.60 0.53 -10.76
C ASN A 39 -2.12 1.25 -9.51
N VAL A 40 -1.34 1.27 -8.44
CA VAL A 40 -1.71 1.87 -7.15
C VAL A 40 -0.58 2.72 -6.61
N VAL A 41 -0.94 3.87 -6.04
CA VAL A 41 -0.03 4.68 -5.22
C VAL A 41 -0.49 4.61 -3.77
N LEU A 42 0.39 4.16 -2.87
CA LEU A 42 0.12 4.10 -1.44
C LEU A 42 0.56 5.39 -0.75
N ILE A 43 -0.39 6.06 -0.11
CA ILE A 43 -0.12 7.18 0.80
C ILE A 43 -0.12 6.64 2.23
N VAL A 44 1.04 6.67 2.88
CA VAL A 44 1.26 6.00 4.17
C VAL A 44 1.40 7.06 5.26
N PRO A 45 0.36 7.29 6.08
CA PRO A 45 0.47 8.20 7.22
C PRO A 45 1.36 7.60 8.31
N ALA A 46 2.05 8.47 9.04
CA ALA A 46 2.85 8.10 10.20
C ALA A 46 2.07 7.20 11.19
N GLY A 47 2.53 5.96 11.37
CA GLY A 47 1.86 4.97 12.22
C GLY A 47 2.37 3.55 11.96
N CYS A 48 1.61 2.53 12.39
CA CYS A 48 2.00 1.13 12.21
C CYS A 48 2.26 0.77 10.74
N ALA A 49 1.58 1.40 9.79
CA ALA A 49 1.78 1.15 8.36
C ALA A 49 3.20 1.51 7.88
N VAL A 50 3.83 2.53 8.45
CA VAL A 50 5.23 2.88 8.17
C VAL A 50 6.18 1.81 8.72
N VAL A 51 5.85 1.22 9.88
CA VAL A 51 6.65 0.12 10.44
C VAL A 51 6.49 -1.12 9.57
N ILE A 52 5.26 -1.45 9.17
CA ILE A 52 4.97 -2.58 8.26
C ILE A 52 5.70 -2.39 6.92
N GLN A 53 5.89 -1.16 6.44
CA GLN A 53 6.67 -0.91 5.23
C GLN A 53 8.07 -1.52 5.32
N GLY A 54 8.70 -1.52 6.49
CA GLY A 54 10.02 -2.07 6.73
C GLY A 54 11.05 -1.02 7.10
N SER A 55 12.26 -1.49 7.40
CA SER A 55 13.37 -0.63 7.80
C SER A 55 14.15 -0.14 6.59
N LEU A 56 14.45 1.16 6.58
CA LEU A 56 15.39 1.77 5.63
C LEU A 56 16.70 0.95 5.59
N PRO A 57 17.28 0.64 4.41
CA PRO A 57 17.00 1.16 3.07
C PRO A 57 16.00 0.35 2.23
N LYS A 58 15.36 -0.68 2.79
CA LYS A 58 14.47 -1.58 2.03
C LYS A 58 13.00 -1.33 2.38
N THR A 59 12.12 -1.56 1.41
CA THR A 59 10.67 -1.52 1.58
C THR A 59 10.07 -2.87 1.16
N SER A 60 9.09 -3.34 1.93
CA SER A 60 8.28 -4.52 1.60
C SER A 60 7.14 -4.19 0.65
N PHE A 61 6.76 -2.93 0.53
CA PHE A 61 5.75 -2.49 -0.44
C PHE A 61 6.38 -2.44 -1.84
N ASN A 62 5.84 -3.24 -2.76
CA ASN A 62 6.25 -3.32 -4.16
C ASN A 62 5.37 -2.44 -5.08
N VAL A 63 4.91 -1.31 -4.56
CA VAL A 63 4.15 -0.29 -5.28
C VAL A 63 4.68 1.09 -4.90
N PRO A 64 4.50 2.12 -5.74
CA PRO A 64 4.88 3.49 -5.39
C PRO A 64 4.26 3.92 -4.05
N THR A 65 5.11 4.27 -3.09
CA THR A 65 4.69 4.61 -1.72
C THR A 65 5.23 5.95 -1.29
N LEU A 66 4.39 6.75 -0.64
CA LEU A 66 4.75 8.08 -0.15
C LEU A 66 4.37 8.21 1.33
N ASN A 67 5.39 8.37 2.18
CA ASN A 67 5.23 8.56 3.62
C ASN A 67 4.86 10.01 3.92
N VAL A 68 3.84 10.21 4.76
CA VAL A 68 3.30 11.54 5.07
C VAL A 68 3.05 11.73 6.57
N PRO A 69 3.04 12.98 7.05
CA PRO A 69 2.50 13.31 8.37
C PRO A 69 1.09 12.75 8.56
N PHE A 70 0.78 12.32 9.78
CA PHE A 70 -0.49 11.65 10.09
C PHE A 70 -1.72 12.44 9.62
N ALA A 71 -1.74 13.75 9.88
CA ALA A 71 -2.87 14.61 9.57
C ALA A 71 -3.02 14.97 8.08
N SER A 72 -1.98 14.77 7.25
CA SER A 72 -1.99 15.24 5.86
C SER A 72 -2.32 14.17 4.83
N ALA A 73 -2.56 12.92 5.25
CA ALA A 73 -2.76 11.80 4.33
C ALA A 73 -3.86 12.04 3.29
N ALA A 74 -5.03 12.54 3.71
CA ALA A 74 -6.14 12.80 2.80
C ALA A 74 -5.81 13.91 1.78
N SER A 75 -5.23 15.02 2.24
CA SER A 75 -4.84 16.14 1.38
C SER A 75 -3.78 15.74 0.36
N VAL A 76 -2.80 14.93 0.77
CA VAL A 76 -1.76 14.42 -0.12
C VAL A 76 -2.35 13.44 -1.14
N ALA A 77 -3.23 12.54 -0.73
CA ALA A 77 -3.91 11.62 -1.66
C ALA A 77 -4.69 12.38 -2.74
N GLN A 78 -5.43 13.43 -2.37
CA GLN A 78 -6.13 14.30 -3.32
C GLN A 78 -5.15 15.02 -4.27
N GLY A 79 -4.04 15.53 -3.75
CA GLY A 79 -3.00 16.17 -4.56
C GLY A 79 -2.37 15.21 -5.58
N VAL A 80 -2.09 13.97 -5.17
CA VAL A 80 -1.57 12.92 -6.07
C VAL A 80 -2.59 12.56 -7.14
N ALA A 81 -3.86 12.38 -6.79
CA ALA A 81 -4.92 12.11 -7.76
C ALA A 81 -5.06 13.24 -8.80
N ALA A 82 -5.04 14.51 -8.35
CA ALA A 82 -5.07 15.67 -9.24
C ALA A 82 -3.84 15.73 -10.16
N ALA A 83 -2.65 15.46 -9.62
CA ALA A 83 -1.41 15.44 -10.40
C ALA A 83 -1.40 14.33 -11.47
N LEU A 84 -1.89 13.13 -11.14
CA LEU A 84 -2.01 12.02 -12.09
C LEU A 84 -2.99 12.36 -13.22
N LYS A 85 -4.12 13.00 -12.90
CA LYS A 85 -5.09 13.48 -13.89
C LYS A 85 -4.49 14.50 -14.86
N VAL A 86 -3.71 15.46 -14.35
CA VAL A 86 -3.00 16.45 -15.19
C VAL A 86 -1.94 15.79 -16.08
N LYS A 87 -1.25 14.76 -15.57
CA LYS A 87 -0.29 13.96 -16.35
C LYS A 87 -0.95 13.04 -17.37
N GLY A 88 -2.28 12.94 -17.40
CA GLY A 88 -3.01 12.05 -18.31
C GLY A 88 -2.87 10.57 -17.98
N VAL A 89 -2.39 10.23 -16.77
CA VAL A 89 -2.33 8.84 -16.29
C VAL A 89 -3.74 8.42 -15.92
N LYS A 90 -4.21 7.31 -16.51
CA LYS A 90 -5.54 6.72 -16.26
C LYS A 90 -5.37 5.41 -15.49
N ASP A 91 -6.36 5.09 -14.65
CA ASP A 91 -6.49 3.82 -13.93
C ASP A 91 -6.59 2.61 -14.87
#